data_AF-A0A957T5P3-F1
#
_entry.id   AF-A0A957T5P3-F1
#
_cell.length_a   1.000
_cell.length_b   1.000
_cell.length_c   1.000
_cell.angle_alpha   90.00
_cell.angle_beta   90.00
_cell.angle_gamma   90.00
#
_symmetry.space_group_name_H-M   'P 1'
#
loop_
_entity.id
_entity.type
_entity.pdbx_description
1 polymer ?
#
loop_
_entity_poly.entity_id
_entity_poly.type
_entity_poly.pdbx_seq_one_letter_code
_entity_poly.pdbx_strand_id
1 'polypeptide(L)'
;VLNPEKMVVKEGARAMTYLSLFDYPVDAAIVNRVLPGIVSRGVGEVDVVEPSADPYLRQLQSIQARYLAEIERDFYPLPIFRSGWSGEEMVGMERLAGLAVDLFGDADPGQVFFRGQAQTIEEDGSDYVLKLPLPHVELDKVKLTKRGDELFVTIGNFKREILLPTVLAQRDAAGAVFRQGVLHVRFPERAGQAVE
;
A
#
# COMPACT_ATOMS: atom_id res chain seq x y z
N VAL A 1 -7.63 -1.83 7.71
CA VAL A 1 -7.96 -3.25 7.40
C VAL A 1 -8.52 -3.30 5.99
N LEU A 2 -8.13 -4.28 5.19
CA LEU A 2 -8.61 -4.46 3.82
C LEU A 2 -8.72 -5.93 3.43
N ASN A 3 -9.43 -6.22 2.36
CA ASN A 3 -9.45 -7.54 1.71
C ASN A 3 -8.60 -7.50 0.44
N PRO A 4 -8.02 -8.63 0.00
CA PRO A 4 -7.25 -8.74 -1.24
C PRO A 4 -8.17 -8.78 -2.48
N GLU A 5 -8.87 -7.67 -2.71
CA GLU A 5 -9.81 -7.46 -3.82
C GLU A 5 -9.60 -6.05 -4.39
N LYS A 6 -9.70 -5.92 -5.72
CA LYS A 6 -9.34 -4.69 -6.46
C LYS A 6 -9.87 -3.40 -5.84
N MET A 7 -11.17 -3.31 -5.59
CA MET A 7 -11.80 -2.08 -5.09
C MET A 7 -11.34 -1.77 -3.66
N VAL A 8 -11.25 -2.78 -2.81
CA VAL A 8 -10.88 -2.63 -1.40
C VAL A 8 -9.40 -2.24 -1.26
N VAL A 9 -8.53 -2.75 -2.13
CA VAL A 9 -7.12 -2.34 -2.20
C VAL A 9 -7.02 -0.85 -2.53
N LYS A 10 -7.74 -0.40 -3.57
CA LYS A 10 -7.77 1.02 -3.96
C LYS A 10 -8.35 1.91 -2.85
N GLU A 11 -9.41 1.50 -2.18
CA GLU A 11 -9.97 2.24 -1.06
C GLU A 11 -8.99 2.33 0.12
N GLY A 12 -8.29 1.23 0.43
CA GLY A 12 -7.26 1.21 1.47
C GLY A 12 -6.08 2.14 1.15
N ALA A 13 -5.56 2.09 -0.07
CA ALA A 13 -4.48 2.99 -0.52
C ALA A 13 -4.93 4.46 -0.49
N ARG A 14 -6.17 4.74 -0.92
CA ARG A 14 -6.75 6.09 -0.81
C ARG A 14 -6.84 6.55 0.64
N ALA A 15 -7.33 5.70 1.55
CA ALA A 15 -7.42 6.03 2.97
C ALA A 15 -6.03 6.33 3.56
N MET A 16 -5.02 5.53 3.22
CA MET A 16 -3.63 5.77 3.65
C MET A 16 -3.09 7.11 3.14
N THR A 17 -3.35 7.44 1.88
CA THR A 17 -2.96 8.75 1.33
C THR A 17 -3.65 9.91 2.04
N TYR A 18 -4.95 9.81 2.32
CA TYR A 18 -5.67 10.85 3.05
C TYR A 18 -5.17 11.00 4.49
N LEU A 19 -4.92 9.90 5.19
CA LEU A 19 -4.35 9.94 6.54
C LEU A 19 -2.99 10.64 6.54
N SER A 20 -2.15 10.33 5.54
CA SER A 20 -0.84 10.95 5.37
C SER A 20 -0.90 12.45 5.08
N LEU A 21 -1.93 12.93 4.35
CA LEU A 21 -2.14 14.36 4.09
C LEU A 21 -2.38 15.17 5.38
N PHE A 22 -2.95 14.53 6.40
CA PHE A 22 -3.27 15.16 7.69
C PHE A 22 -2.36 14.69 8.83
N ASP A 23 -1.18 14.17 8.49
CA ASP A 23 -0.17 13.68 9.44
C ASP A 23 -0.66 12.60 10.43
N TYR A 24 -1.71 11.85 10.09
CA TYR A 24 -2.14 10.71 10.89
C TYR A 24 -1.21 9.51 10.63
N PRO A 25 -0.49 9.01 11.65
CA PRO A 25 0.39 7.86 11.46
C PRO A 25 -0.42 6.59 11.22
N VAL A 26 -0.03 5.85 10.19
CA VAL A 26 -0.46 4.47 9.96
C VAL A 26 0.74 3.59 10.22
N ASP A 27 0.62 2.62 11.12
CA ASP A 27 1.75 1.81 11.56
C ASP A 27 1.72 0.37 11.04
N ALA A 28 0.57 -0.10 10.54
CA ALA A 28 0.43 -1.40 9.87
C ALA A 28 -0.81 -1.46 8.97
N ALA A 29 -0.84 -2.45 8.06
CA ALA A 29 -2.05 -2.84 7.35
C ALA A 29 -2.43 -4.29 7.68
N ILE A 30 -3.73 -4.56 7.86
CA ILE A 30 -4.24 -5.92 8.06
C ILE A 30 -4.99 -6.33 6.80
N VAL A 31 -4.54 -7.41 6.16
CA VAL A 31 -5.21 -8.05 5.03
C VAL A 31 -6.01 -9.24 5.53
N ASN A 32 -7.32 -9.16 5.40
CA ASN A 32 -8.25 -10.16 5.89
C ASN A 32 -8.67 -11.14 4.79
N ARG A 33 -9.12 -12.34 5.18
CA ARG A 33 -9.71 -13.35 4.29
C ARG A 33 -8.75 -13.89 3.23
N VAL A 34 -7.50 -14.12 3.62
CA VAL A 34 -6.50 -14.75 2.74
C VAL A 34 -6.80 -16.25 2.60
N LEU A 35 -6.99 -16.70 1.37
CA LEU A 35 -7.19 -18.11 1.04
C LEU A 35 -5.94 -18.93 1.38
N PRO A 36 -6.12 -20.19 1.81
CA PRO A 36 -4.99 -21.08 2.12
C PRO A 36 -4.13 -21.32 0.88
N GLY A 37 -2.86 -21.70 1.10
CA GLY A 37 -1.93 -22.06 0.03
C GLY A 37 -1.29 -20.88 -0.70
N ILE A 38 -1.49 -19.64 -0.22
CA ILE A 38 -0.83 -18.43 -0.73
C ILE A 38 0.23 -17.99 0.28
N VAL A 39 1.47 -17.83 -0.19
CA VAL A 39 2.60 -17.43 0.66
C VAL A 39 3.33 -16.25 0.02
N SER A 40 3.66 -15.26 0.85
CA SER A 40 4.54 -14.15 0.47
C SER A 40 5.96 -14.44 0.95
N ARG A 41 6.94 -14.21 0.07
CA ARG A 41 8.37 -14.40 0.33
C ARG A 41 9.13 -13.08 0.49
N GLY A 42 8.47 -11.97 0.17
CA GLY A 42 9.07 -10.65 0.13
C GLY A 42 8.08 -9.66 -0.47
N VAL A 43 8.43 -8.38 -0.45
CA VAL A 43 7.54 -7.30 -0.89
C VAL A 43 7.14 -7.47 -2.36
N GLY A 44 5.89 -7.84 -2.59
CA GLY A 44 5.36 -8.04 -3.93
C GLY A 44 5.70 -9.38 -4.56
N GLU A 45 6.28 -10.31 -3.79
CA GLU A 45 6.63 -11.67 -4.19
C GLU A 45 5.70 -12.65 -3.50
N VAL A 46 4.56 -12.92 -4.14
CA VAL A 46 3.50 -13.77 -3.60
C VAL A 46 3.21 -14.93 -4.55
N ASP A 47 3.34 -16.14 -4.03
CA ASP A 47 3.20 -17.40 -4.78
C ASP A 47 2.03 -18.23 -4.23
N VAL A 48 1.37 -18.97 -5.12
CA VAL A 48 0.46 -20.06 -4.73
C VAL A 48 1.27 -21.33 -4.61
N VAL A 49 1.55 -21.76 -3.38
CA VAL A 49 2.38 -22.94 -3.07
C VAL A 49 1.56 -24.22 -2.95
N GLU A 50 0.28 -24.11 -2.58
CA GLU A 50 -0.65 -25.23 -2.47
C GLU A 50 -1.92 -24.91 -3.29
N PRO A 51 -1.87 -25.12 -4.62
CA PRO A 51 -2.99 -24.81 -5.48
C PRO A 51 -4.13 -25.81 -5.30
N SER A 52 -5.36 -25.30 -5.12
CA SER A 52 -6.55 -26.13 -4.92
C SER A 52 -6.83 -27.04 -6.12
N ALA A 53 -7.25 -28.27 -5.86
CA ALA A 53 -7.68 -29.21 -6.91
C ALA A 53 -8.88 -28.69 -7.72
N ASP A 54 -9.73 -27.85 -7.12
CA ASP A 54 -10.85 -27.19 -7.79
C ASP A 54 -10.34 -26.03 -8.68
N PRO A 55 -10.61 -26.05 -10.00
CA PRO A 55 -10.23 -24.98 -10.91
C PRO A 55 -10.75 -23.60 -10.52
N TYR A 56 -11.95 -23.51 -9.94
CA TYR A 56 -12.55 -22.25 -9.52
C TYR A 56 -11.78 -21.66 -8.34
N LEU A 57 -11.53 -22.46 -7.30
CA LEU A 57 -10.76 -22.02 -6.13
C LEU A 57 -9.31 -21.69 -6.49
N ARG A 58 -8.70 -22.45 -7.40
CA ARG A 58 -7.35 -22.17 -7.90
C ARG A 58 -7.29 -20.80 -8.58
N GLN A 59 -8.28 -20.46 -9.40
CA GLN A 59 -8.34 -19.15 -10.05
C GLN A 59 -8.49 -18.02 -9.03
N LEU A 60 -9.30 -18.22 -7.98
CA LEU A 60 -9.40 -17.26 -6.88
C LEU A 60 -8.08 -17.10 -6.13
N GLN A 61 -7.34 -18.19 -5.85
CA GLN A 61 -6.01 -18.12 -5.25
C GLN A 61 -5.05 -17.29 -6.11
N SER A 62 -5.03 -17.51 -7.43
CA SER A 62 -4.18 -16.74 -8.34
C SER A 62 -4.55 -15.25 -8.40
N ILE A 63 -5.84 -14.92 -8.39
CA ILE A 63 -6.31 -13.54 -8.34
C ILE A 63 -5.89 -12.87 -7.03
N GLN A 64 -6.07 -13.58 -5.91
CA GLN A 64 -5.78 -13.06 -4.58
C GLN A 64 -4.27 -12.89 -4.35
N ALA A 65 -3.44 -13.82 -4.82
CA ALA A 65 -1.98 -13.71 -4.78
C ALA A 65 -1.49 -12.45 -5.50
N ARG A 66 -2.07 -12.13 -6.67
CA ARG A 66 -1.76 -10.89 -7.40
C ARG A 66 -2.11 -9.63 -6.60
N TYR A 67 -3.28 -9.58 -5.97
CA TYR A 67 -3.67 -8.43 -5.14
C TYR A 67 -2.87 -8.33 -3.85
N LEU A 68 -2.49 -9.45 -3.23
CA LEU A 68 -1.59 -9.45 -2.09
C LEU A 68 -0.23 -8.85 -2.45
N ALA A 69 0.33 -9.23 -3.61
CA ALA A 69 1.56 -8.65 -4.10
C ALA A 69 1.43 -7.14 -4.36
N GLU A 70 0.27 -6.68 -4.84
CA GLU A 70 -0.04 -5.26 -5.03
C GLU A 70 -0.10 -4.52 -3.69
N ILE A 71 -0.84 -5.05 -2.71
CA ILE A 71 -0.93 -4.51 -1.35
C ILE A 71 0.46 -4.36 -0.72
N GLU A 72 1.31 -5.38 -0.83
CA GLU A 72 2.65 -5.33 -0.24
C GLU A 72 3.50 -4.20 -0.83
N ARG A 73 3.38 -3.93 -2.13
CA ARG A 73 4.09 -2.82 -2.79
C ARG A 73 3.49 -1.47 -2.45
N ASP A 74 2.16 -1.37 -2.42
CA ASP A 74 1.45 -0.11 -2.22
C ASP A 74 1.52 0.39 -0.79
N PHE A 75 1.55 -0.52 0.18
CA PHE A 75 1.63 -0.19 1.60
C PHE A 75 3.06 -0.18 2.13
N TYR A 76 4.05 -0.55 1.31
CA TYR A 76 5.46 -0.45 1.69
C TYR A 76 5.82 0.96 2.18
N PRO A 77 6.55 1.12 3.30
CA PRO A 77 7.23 0.11 4.12
C PRO A 77 6.43 -0.45 5.32
N LEU A 78 5.11 -0.27 5.35
CA LEU A 78 4.28 -0.71 6.47
C LEU A 78 4.28 -2.24 6.62
N PRO A 79 4.39 -2.76 7.85
CA PRO A 79 4.11 -4.15 8.16
C PRO A 79 2.70 -4.57 7.72
N ILE A 80 2.61 -5.75 7.10
CA ILE A 80 1.36 -6.34 6.64
C ILE A 80 1.05 -7.59 7.45
N PHE A 81 -0.02 -7.54 8.25
CA PHE A 81 -0.56 -8.69 8.96
C PHE A 81 -1.64 -9.36 8.13
N ARG A 82 -1.73 -10.68 8.18
CA ARG A 82 -2.65 -11.46 7.34
C ARG A 82 -3.53 -12.35 8.19
N SER A 83 -4.84 -12.23 7.99
CA SER A 83 -5.83 -13.13 8.57
C SER A 83 -6.31 -14.10 7.50
N GLY A 84 -6.26 -15.39 7.83
CA GLY A 84 -6.71 -16.47 6.94
C GLY A 84 -8.23 -16.46 6.72
N TRP A 85 -8.66 -17.14 5.67
CA TRP A 85 -10.06 -17.43 5.44
C TRP A 85 -10.57 -18.45 6.47
N SER A 86 -11.67 -18.13 7.15
CA SER A 86 -12.34 -19.05 8.07
C SER A 86 -13.64 -19.60 7.46
N GLY A 87 -13.88 -20.89 7.66
CA GLY A 87 -15.15 -21.54 7.31
C GLY A 87 -16.30 -21.23 8.28
N GLU A 88 -15.99 -20.60 9.42
CA GLU A 88 -16.95 -20.29 10.49
C GLU A 88 -16.83 -18.83 10.92
N GLU A 89 -17.89 -18.30 11.54
CA GLU A 89 -17.90 -16.93 12.03
C GLU A 89 -16.91 -16.73 13.20
N MET A 90 -16.21 -15.59 13.19
CA MET A 90 -15.24 -15.21 14.22
C MET A 90 -15.95 -14.59 15.43
N VAL A 91 -16.72 -15.40 16.15
CA VAL A 91 -17.52 -14.97 17.30
C VAL A 91 -17.08 -15.69 18.57
N GLY A 92 -17.02 -14.95 19.67
CA GLY A 92 -16.63 -15.47 20.98
C GLY A 92 -15.13 -15.37 21.25
N MET A 93 -14.78 -15.31 22.53
CA MET A 93 -13.41 -15.03 22.98
C MET A 93 -12.38 -16.07 22.51
N GLU A 94 -12.77 -17.34 22.44
CA GLU A 94 -11.87 -18.42 22.01
C GLU A 94 -11.40 -18.23 20.57
N ARG A 95 -12.32 -17.94 19.64
CA ARG A 95 -12.01 -17.71 18.23
C ARG A 95 -11.25 -16.41 18.02
N LEU A 96 -11.62 -15.35 18.74
CA LEU A 96 -10.91 -14.08 18.69
C LEU A 96 -9.48 -14.21 19.24
N ALA A 97 -9.26 -15.03 20.26
CA ALA A 97 -7.91 -15.33 20.76
C ALA A 97 -7.09 -16.10 19.72
N GLY A 98 -7.66 -17.10 19.05
CA GLY A 98 -7.01 -17.79 17.94
C GLY A 98 -6.62 -16.84 16.80
N LEU A 99 -7.54 -15.97 16.38
CA LEU A 99 -7.28 -14.96 15.35
C LEU A 99 -6.16 -13.98 15.75
N ALA A 100 -6.10 -13.60 17.02
CA ALA A 100 -5.02 -12.74 17.53
C ALA A 100 -3.66 -13.43 17.42
N VAL A 101 -3.58 -14.72 17.77
CA VAL A 101 -2.36 -15.52 17.60
C VAL A 101 -1.97 -15.65 16.13
N ASP A 102 -2.92 -15.91 15.24
CA ASP A 102 -2.65 -16.03 13.81
C ASP A 102 -2.14 -14.71 13.19
N LEU A 103 -2.69 -13.57 13.62
CA LEU A 103 -2.32 -12.26 13.11
C LEU A 103 -0.99 -11.75 13.67
N PHE A 104 -0.81 -11.82 14.98
CA PHE A 104 0.29 -11.14 15.67
C PHE A 104 1.38 -12.11 16.15
N GLY A 105 1.10 -13.41 16.24
CA GLY A 105 2.02 -14.40 16.81
C GLY A 105 2.43 -13.99 18.23
N ASP A 106 3.74 -13.88 18.46
CA ASP A 106 4.32 -13.43 19.73
C ASP A 106 4.38 -11.90 19.87
N ALA A 107 3.99 -11.14 18.83
CA ALA A 107 4.05 -9.69 18.84
C ALA A 107 2.90 -9.10 19.68
N ASP A 108 3.21 -8.13 20.54
CA ASP A 108 2.19 -7.37 21.29
C ASP A 108 1.36 -6.50 20.31
N PRO A 109 0.04 -6.67 20.20
CA PRO A 109 -0.81 -5.84 19.34
C PRO A 109 -0.88 -4.36 19.77
N GLY A 110 -0.47 -4.02 21.00
CA GLY A 110 -0.43 -2.65 21.51
C GLY A 110 0.84 -1.87 21.14
N GLN A 111 1.82 -2.51 20.51
CA GLN A 111 3.04 -1.84 20.09
C GLN A 111 2.85 -1.01 18.82
N VAL A 112 3.74 -0.02 18.62
CA VAL A 112 3.79 0.73 17.35
C VAL A 112 4.65 -0.04 16.36
N PHE A 113 4.02 -0.59 15.33
CA PHE A 113 4.69 -1.50 14.39
C PHE A 113 5.58 -0.79 13.36
N PHE A 114 5.29 0.47 13.07
CA PHE A 114 6.08 1.31 12.18
C PHE A 114 6.08 2.74 12.68
N ARG A 115 7.29 3.33 12.73
CA ARG A 115 7.51 4.73 13.08
C ARG A 115 8.07 5.45 11.88
N GLY A 116 7.39 6.52 11.49
CA GLY A 116 7.67 7.29 10.29
C GLY A 116 6.40 7.45 9.46
N GLN A 117 6.52 8.08 8.31
CA GLN A 117 5.43 8.23 7.37
C GLN A 117 5.76 7.41 6.12
N ALA A 118 4.89 6.49 5.75
CA ALA A 118 5.04 5.68 4.54
C ALA A 118 4.98 6.53 3.24
N GLN A 119 4.41 7.72 3.35
CA GLN A 119 4.49 8.82 2.40
C GLN A 119 4.17 10.14 3.13
N THR A 120 4.75 11.26 2.70
CA THR A 120 4.44 12.59 3.24
C THR A 120 4.00 13.50 2.11
N ILE A 121 3.07 14.41 2.37
CA ILE A 121 2.68 15.46 1.43
C ILE A 121 2.93 16.79 2.12
N GLU A 122 3.85 17.57 1.57
CA GLU A 122 4.22 18.87 2.13
C GLU A 122 3.85 20.00 1.17
N GLU A 123 3.39 21.11 1.72
CA GLU A 123 3.21 22.38 1.01
C GLU A 123 4.56 23.09 0.90
N ASP A 124 4.98 23.42 -0.32
CA ASP A 124 6.19 24.19 -0.63
C ASP A 124 5.78 25.44 -1.42
N GLY A 125 5.42 26.50 -0.68
CA GLY A 125 4.82 27.70 -1.26
C GLY A 125 3.45 27.40 -1.87
N SER A 126 3.30 27.57 -3.18
CA SER A 126 2.07 27.18 -3.89
C SER A 126 2.11 25.78 -4.49
N ASP A 127 3.25 25.08 -4.37
CA ASP A 127 3.45 23.73 -4.87
C ASP A 127 3.20 22.68 -3.78
N TYR A 128 2.96 21.44 -4.19
CA TYR A 128 2.97 20.29 -3.29
C TYR A 128 4.15 19.37 -3.60
N VAL A 129 4.75 18.79 -2.57
CA VAL A 129 5.80 17.78 -2.69
C VAL A 129 5.36 16.50 -2.00
N LEU A 130 5.16 15.44 -2.80
CA LEU A 130 4.93 14.09 -2.30
C LEU A 130 6.30 13.43 -2.05
N LYS A 131 6.59 13.05 -0.81
CA LYS A 131 7.79 12.31 -0.43
C LYS A 131 7.46 10.84 -0.19
N LEU A 132 8.22 9.96 -0.83
CA LEU A 132 8.04 8.51 -0.77
C LEU A 132 9.34 7.86 -0.32
N PRO A 133 9.44 7.35 0.92
CA PRO A 133 10.59 6.56 1.36
C PRO A 133 10.70 5.26 0.55
N LEU A 134 11.85 5.06 -0.08
CA LEU A 134 12.24 3.86 -0.84
C LEU A 134 13.66 3.42 -0.42
N PRO A 135 13.87 3.02 0.85
CA PRO A 135 15.20 2.76 1.42
C PRO A 135 16.02 1.63 0.77
N HIS A 136 15.39 0.76 -0.04
CA HIS A 136 16.05 -0.40 -0.67
C HIS A 136 16.13 -0.31 -2.20
N VAL A 137 15.83 0.86 -2.77
CA VAL A 137 15.87 1.07 -4.21
C VAL A 137 17.23 1.65 -4.58
N GLU A 138 18.03 0.90 -5.33
CA GLU A 138 19.24 1.42 -5.96
C GLU A 138 18.87 2.50 -7.00
N LEU A 139 19.73 3.49 -7.17
CA LEU A 139 19.52 4.65 -8.04
C LEU A 139 19.47 4.23 -9.53
N ASP A 140 18.31 3.72 -9.94
CA ASP A 140 17.94 3.44 -11.31
C ASP A 140 17.11 4.58 -11.90
N LYS A 141 16.90 4.55 -13.22
CA LYS A 141 16.02 5.53 -13.89
C LYS A 141 14.61 5.45 -13.31
N VAL A 142 14.22 6.48 -12.57
CA VAL A 142 12.85 6.66 -12.10
C VAL A 142 11.97 7.01 -13.29
N LYS A 143 10.92 6.21 -13.52
CA LYS A 143 9.86 6.52 -14.46
C LYS A 143 8.59 6.85 -13.69
N LEU A 144 8.07 8.05 -13.93
CA LEU A 144 6.80 8.50 -13.41
C LEU A 144 5.79 8.64 -14.53
N THR A 145 4.61 8.08 -14.32
CA THR A 145 3.47 8.28 -15.20
C THR A 145 2.28 8.67 -14.33
N LYS A 146 1.66 9.82 -14.59
CA LYS A 146 0.39 10.20 -13.96
C LYS A 146 -0.77 9.93 -14.92
N ARG A 147 -1.83 9.29 -14.43
CA ARG A 147 -3.06 9.05 -15.20
C ARG A 147 -4.26 9.37 -14.32
N GLY A 148 -4.91 10.50 -14.57
CA GLY A 148 -6.01 10.97 -13.72
C GLY A 148 -5.53 11.25 -12.30
N ASP A 149 -6.11 10.54 -11.33
CA ASP A 149 -5.79 10.56 -9.89
C ASP A 149 -4.77 9.48 -9.48
N GLU A 150 -4.18 8.75 -10.42
CA GLU A 150 -3.18 7.72 -10.16
C GLU A 150 -1.77 8.20 -10.56
N LEU A 151 -0.79 7.98 -9.69
CA LEU A 151 0.64 8.15 -9.95
C LEU A 151 1.31 6.77 -9.95
N PHE A 152 1.88 6.40 -11.09
CA PHE A 152 2.67 5.19 -11.26
C PHE A 152 4.15 5.51 -11.09
N VAL A 153 4.77 4.89 -10.11
CA VAL A 153 6.21 4.99 -9.84
C VAL A 153 6.87 3.68 -10.25
N THR A 154 7.86 3.74 -11.14
CA THR A 154 8.66 2.58 -11.54
C THR A 154 10.15 2.90 -11.37
N ILE A 155 10.87 2.07 -10.61
CA ILE A 155 12.32 2.19 -10.41
C ILE A 155 12.91 0.77 -10.42
N GLY A 156 13.70 0.44 -11.44
CA GLY A 156 14.19 -0.93 -11.63
C GLY A 156 13.04 -1.95 -11.71
N ASN A 157 13.04 -2.95 -10.81
CA ASN A 157 11.96 -3.93 -10.63
C ASN A 157 10.82 -3.45 -9.70
N PHE A 158 11.02 -2.36 -8.97
CA PHE A 158 10.02 -1.79 -8.07
C PHE A 158 8.96 -1.03 -8.87
N LYS A 159 7.69 -1.36 -8.62
CA LYS A 159 6.52 -0.71 -9.21
C LYS A 159 5.48 -0.45 -8.14
N ARG A 160 5.06 0.80 -7.99
CA ARG A 160 4.04 1.21 -7.02
C ARG A 160 3.00 2.08 -7.68
N GLU A 161 1.73 1.81 -7.41
CA GLU A 161 0.61 2.66 -7.80
C GLU A 161 0.19 3.48 -6.59
N ILE A 162 0.08 4.80 -6.77
CA ILE A 162 -0.26 5.71 -5.68
C ILE A 162 -1.50 6.47 -6.10
N LEU A 163 -2.56 6.31 -5.33
CA LEU A 163 -3.75 7.13 -5.46
C LEU A 163 -3.47 8.50 -4.84
N LEU A 164 -3.59 9.53 -5.66
CA LEU A 164 -3.39 10.92 -5.28
C LEU A 164 -4.66 11.47 -4.61
N PRO A 165 -4.54 12.26 -3.53
CA PRO A 165 -5.68 13.01 -3.04
C PRO A 165 -6.06 14.07 -4.07
N THR A 166 -7.31 14.52 -4.03
CA THR A 166 -7.89 15.43 -5.04
C THR A 166 -7.02 16.66 -5.32
N VAL A 167 -6.37 17.21 -4.30
CA VAL A 167 -5.47 18.38 -4.41
C VAL A 167 -4.25 18.13 -5.32
N LEU A 168 -3.70 16.91 -5.32
CA LEU A 168 -2.58 16.53 -6.19
C LEU A 168 -3.08 15.99 -7.54
N ALA A 169 -4.21 15.29 -7.55
CA ALA A 169 -4.81 14.73 -8.75
C ALA A 169 -5.16 15.80 -9.80
N GLN A 170 -5.50 17.02 -9.37
CA GLN A 170 -5.80 18.15 -10.25
C GLN A 170 -4.56 18.89 -10.79
N ARG A 171 -3.35 18.50 -10.38
CA ARG A 171 -2.08 19.12 -10.78
C ARG A 171 -1.28 18.17 -11.67
N ASP A 172 -0.43 18.72 -12.54
CA ASP A 172 0.52 17.92 -13.32
C ASP A 172 1.77 17.64 -12.48
N ALA A 173 2.36 16.46 -12.62
CA ALA A 173 3.62 16.14 -11.98
C ALA A 173 4.78 16.73 -12.81
N ALA A 174 5.50 17.72 -12.27
CA ALA A 174 6.56 18.41 -13.00
C ALA A 174 7.89 17.64 -13.05
N GLY A 175 8.06 16.69 -12.13
CA GLY A 175 9.25 15.85 -12.07
C GLY A 175 9.43 15.21 -10.70
N ALA A 176 10.47 14.40 -10.58
CA ALA A 176 10.87 13.88 -9.28
C ALA A 176 12.37 13.77 -9.10
N VAL A 177 12.78 13.89 -7.86
CA VAL A 177 14.18 13.84 -7.43
C VAL A 177 14.29 12.79 -6.34
N PHE A 178 15.22 11.86 -6.51
CA PHE A 178 15.54 10.87 -5.48
C PHE A 178 16.73 11.35 -4.66
N ARG A 179 16.57 11.47 -3.33
CA ARG A 179 17.64 11.88 -2.41
C ARG A 179 17.54 11.09 -1.12
N GLN A 180 18.67 10.55 -0.65
CA GLN A 180 18.79 9.89 0.66
C GLN A 180 17.73 8.80 0.90
N GLY A 181 17.40 8.01 -0.13
CA GLY A 181 16.39 6.95 -0.02
C GLY A 181 14.94 7.44 -0.07
N VAL A 182 14.69 8.70 -0.45
CA VAL A 182 13.34 9.29 -0.55
C VAL A 182 13.13 9.87 -1.95
N LEU A 183 12.02 9.49 -2.59
CA LEU A 183 11.58 10.08 -3.85
C LEU A 183 10.69 11.28 -3.57
N HIS A 184 11.09 12.45 -4.06
CA HIS A 184 10.32 13.69 -3.98
C HIS A 184 9.66 13.95 -5.33
N VAL A 185 8.34 13.94 -5.40
CA VAL A 185 7.56 14.23 -6.61
C VAL A 185 6.92 15.60 -6.45
N ARG A 186 7.23 16.54 -7.37
CA ARG A 186 6.74 17.92 -7.30
C ARG A 186 5.50 18.11 -8.16
N PHE A 187 4.48 18.71 -7.56
CA PHE A 187 3.20 19.06 -8.15
C PHE A 187 3.03 20.59 -8.11
N PRO A 188 3.47 21.31 -9.16
CA PRO A 188 3.34 22.76 -9.20
C PRO A 188 1.90 23.22 -9.09
N GLU A 189 1.73 24.46 -8.65
CA GLU A 189 0.45 25.15 -8.75
C GLU A 189 -0.09 25.07 -10.18
N ARG A 190 -1.41 24.88 -10.29
CA ARG A 190 -2.07 24.81 -11.58
C ARG A 190 -1.90 26.17 -12.28
N ALA A 191 -1.26 26.16 -13.45
CA ALA A 191 -1.25 27.33 -14.33
C ALA A 191 -2.68 27.66 -14.77
N GLY A 192 -3.37 28.50 -14.02
CA GLY A 192 -4.79 28.80 -14.22
C GLY A 192 -5.54 29.43 -13.05
N GLN A 193 -4.94 29.57 -11.86
CA GLN A 193 -5.48 30.40 -10.77
C GLN A 193 -4.48 31.50 -10.42
N ALA A 194 -4.26 32.43 -11.36
CA ALA A 194 -3.89 33.77 -10.96
C ALA A 194 -5.12 34.37 -10.26
N VAL A 195 -4.98 34.64 -8.97
CA VAL A 195 -5.97 35.30 -8.12
C VAL A 195 -6.34 36.65 -8.74
N GLU A 196 -7.64 36.88 -8.90
CA GLU A 196 -8.22 38.23 -9.04
C GLU A 196 -8.81 38.65 -7.70
#